data_AF-A0A820ISR7-F1
#
_entry.id   AF-A0A820ISR7-F1
#
_cell.length_a   1.000
_cell.length_b   1.000
_cell.length_c   1.000
_cell.angle_alpha   90.00
_cell.angle_beta   90.00
_cell.angle_gamma   90.00
#
_symmetry.space_group_name_H-M   'P 1'
#
loop_
_entity.id
_entity.type
_entity.pdbx_description
1 polymer ?
#
loop_
_entity_poly.entity_id
_entity_poly.type
_entity_poly.pdbx_seq_one_letter_code
_entity_poly.pdbx_strand_id
1 'polypeptide(L)'
;FGIRGAFSEYVVQEASLVFRYPSAMSPEAVVTLPLVSITAALGIFHEMGLPLPPAKIEANFLVWSGSTSVGQCAIQLAKSIGCFVITTASPARHDYLKGLGADVCFDYKDPYVVSKIKQAANDNLAYAFDCISEKEATRQVCAALTASNSQLCTVLPFIASEIPPHIKEHRVLMYTMFGNERNLFGQHYKAKPEDKKFAVK
;
A
#
# COMPACT_ATOMS: atom_id res chain seq x y z
N PHE A 1 -19.32 15.96 -16.58
CA PHE A 1 -19.04 14.78 -17.39
C PHE A 1 -19.18 13.54 -16.53
N GLY A 2 -20.05 12.62 -16.93
CA GLY A 2 -20.45 11.43 -16.18
C GLY A 2 -19.32 10.42 -15.95
N ILE A 3 -19.67 9.34 -15.27
CA ILE A 3 -18.80 8.26 -14.79
C ILE A 3 -17.84 7.83 -15.91
N ARG A 4 -16.55 8.10 -15.74
CA ARG A 4 -15.47 7.48 -16.54
C ARG A 4 -15.19 6.13 -15.91
N GLY A 5 -15.59 5.04 -16.57
CA GLY A 5 -15.37 3.68 -16.12
C GLY A 5 -14.63 2.87 -17.17
N ALA A 6 -13.88 1.85 -16.75
CA ALA A 6 -13.15 0.97 -17.66
C ALA A 6 -14.03 -0.17 -18.23
N PHE A 7 -15.25 -0.35 -17.73
CA PHE A 7 -16.18 -1.40 -18.19
C PHE A 7 -17.06 -0.88 -19.33
N SER A 8 -16.40 -0.48 -20.42
CA SER A 8 -17.02 0.02 -21.65
C SER A 8 -16.09 -0.27 -22.84
N GLU A 9 -16.65 -0.32 -24.05
CA GLU A 9 -15.85 -0.52 -25.27
C GLU A 9 -14.90 0.66 -25.54
N TYR A 10 -15.28 1.87 -25.12
CA TYR A 10 -14.50 3.09 -25.25
C TYR A 10 -14.42 3.83 -23.91
N VAL A 11 -13.25 4.39 -23.60
CA VAL A 11 -13.03 5.21 -22.42
C VAL A 11 -12.20 6.45 -22.77
N VAL A 12 -12.58 7.60 -22.22
CA VAL A 12 -11.79 8.84 -22.33
C VAL A 12 -10.94 8.97 -21.08
N GLN A 13 -9.62 8.98 -21.26
CA GLN A 13 -8.66 9.10 -20.16
C GLN A 13 -7.68 10.26 -20.37
N GLU A 14 -7.20 10.82 -19.27
CA GLU A 14 -6.14 11.83 -19.31
C GLU A 14 -4.81 11.19 -19.78
N ALA A 15 -4.17 11.79 -20.79
CA ALA A 15 -2.93 11.26 -21.36
C ALA A 15 -1.78 11.14 -20.34
N SER A 16 -1.80 11.96 -19.28
CA SER A 16 -0.83 11.92 -18.20
C SER A 16 -1.00 10.74 -17.23
N LEU A 17 -2.14 10.03 -17.31
CA LEU A 17 -2.49 8.89 -16.45
C LEU A 17 -2.57 7.56 -17.22
N VAL A 18 -1.93 7.52 -18.39
CA VAL A 18 -1.72 6.28 -19.16
C VAL A 18 -0.24 6.08 -19.38
N PHE A 19 0.19 4.82 -19.39
CA PHE A 19 1.57 4.45 -19.67
C PHE A 19 1.63 3.58 -20.92
N ARG A 20 2.80 3.57 -21.57
CA ARG A 20 3.02 2.74 -22.74
C ARG A 20 2.97 1.27 -22.33
N TYR A 21 2.18 0.49 -23.05
CA TYR A 21 2.11 -0.95 -22.86
C TYR A 21 3.53 -1.58 -22.94
N PRO A 22 3.98 -2.28 -21.89
CA PRO A 22 5.26 -2.98 -21.91
C PRO A 22 5.12 -4.27 -22.71
N SER A 23 5.81 -4.37 -23.85
CA SER A 23 5.75 -5.52 -24.75
C SER A 23 6.27 -6.84 -24.16
N ALA A 24 6.95 -6.79 -23.02
CA ALA A 24 7.46 -7.95 -22.30
C ALA A 24 6.40 -8.69 -21.47
N MET A 25 5.18 -8.15 -21.34
CA MET A 25 4.11 -8.71 -20.51
C MET A 25 2.87 -8.96 -21.35
N SER A 26 2.06 -9.96 -21.01
CA SER A 26 0.77 -10.16 -21.70
C SER A 26 -0.19 -9.01 -21.39
N PRO A 27 -1.14 -8.69 -22.29
CA PRO A 27 -2.17 -7.69 -22.02
C PRO A 27 -2.91 -7.95 -20.70
N GLU A 28 -3.24 -9.20 -20.42
CA GLU A 28 -3.97 -9.63 -19.22
C GLU A 28 -3.18 -9.32 -17.95
N ALA A 29 -1.86 -9.48 -17.97
CA ALA A 29 -1.02 -9.13 -16.84
C ALA A 29 -0.95 -7.60 -16.66
N VAL A 30 -0.77 -6.86 -17.75
CA VAL A 30 -0.61 -5.40 -17.68
C VAL A 30 -1.86 -4.70 -17.16
N VAL A 31 -3.06 -5.12 -17.57
CA VAL A 31 -4.31 -4.46 -17.15
C VAL A 31 -4.60 -4.60 -15.65
N THR A 32 -3.95 -5.52 -14.94
CA THR A 32 -4.10 -5.66 -13.49
C THR A 32 -3.29 -4.66 -12.67
N LEU A 33 -2.25 -4.06 -13.26
CA LEU A 33 -1.27 -3.24 -12.55
C LEU A 33 -1.71 -1.80 -12.22
N PRO A 34 -2.37 -1.02 -13.12
CA PRO A 34 -2.44 0.43 -12.98
C PRO A 34 -3.00 0.89 -11.64
N LEU A 35 -4.12 0.32 -11.20
CA LEU A 35 -4.78 0.71 -9.96
C LEU A 35 -3.95 0.32 -8.73
N VAL A 36 -3.41 -0.89 -8.72
CA VAL A 36 -2.78 -1.46 -7.52
C VAL A 36 -1.37 -0.91 -7.31
N SER A 37 -0.65 -0.65 -8.40
CA SER A 37 0.68 -0.04 -8.36
C SER A 37 0.59 1.41 -7.90
N ILE A 38 -0.35 2.21 -8.42
CA ILE A 38 -0.50 3.60 -8.00
C ILE A 38 -0.99 3.71 -6.55
N THR A 39 -1.85 2.81 -6.09
CA THR A 39 -2.26 2.75 -4.68
C THR A 39 -1.06 2.50 -3.77
N ALA A 40 -0.23 1.49 -4.08
CA ALA A 40 0.96 1.22 -3.29
C ALA A 40 1.99 2.37 -3.37
N ALA A 41 2.22 2.93 -4.56
CA ALA A 41 3.18 4.02 -4.77
C ALA A 41 2.77 5.32 -4.07
N LEU A 42 1.49 5.71 -4.14
CA LEU A 42 0.97 6.87 -3.41
C LEU A 42 1.14 6.67 -1.90
N GLY A 43 0.79 5.50 -1.36
CA GLY A 43 0.93 5.25 0.07
C GLY A 43 2.38 5.26 0.54
N ILE A 44 3.27 4.56 -0.17
CA ILE A 44 4.68 4.40 0.21
C ILE A 44 5.47 5.68 -0.03
N PHE A 45 5.46 6.20 -1.25
CA PHE A 45 6.39 7.27 -1.64
C PHE A 45 5.81 8.67 -1.42
N HIS A 46 4.51 8.85 -1.62
CA HIS A 46 3.89 10.17 -1.49
C HIS A 46 3.42 10.48 -0.08
N GLU A 47 2.54 9.64 0.47
CA GLU A 47 1.92 9.87 1.78
C GLU A 47 2.94 9.64 2.91
N MET A 48 3.58 8.46 2.97
CA MET A 48 4.64 8.18 3.97
C MET A 48 5.95 8.93 3.70
N GLY A 49 6.12 9.52 2.50
CA GLY A 49 7.29 10.31 2.14
C GLY A 49 8.58 9.50 1.99
N LEU A 50 8.48 8.20 1.71
CA LEU A 50 9.65 7.36 1.44
C LEU A 50 10.23 7.67 0.06
N PRO A 51 11.55 7.50 -0.14
CA PRO A 51 12.16 7.91 -1.39
C PRO A 51 11.73 7.00 -2.54
N LEU A 52 11.74 7.53 -3.76
CA LEU A 52 11.57 6.73 -4.97
C LEU A 52 12.85 5.93 -5.26
N PRO A 53 12.74 4.72 -5.86
CA PRO A 53 13.90 4.01 -6.40
C PRO A 53 14.69 4.89 -7.39
N PRO A 54 16.02 4.75 -7.48
CA PRO A 54 16.84 3.69 -6.87
C PRO A 54 17.33 3.99 -5.44
N ALA A 55 16.90 5.10 -4.82
CA ALA A 55 17.31 5.45 -3.47
C ALA A 55 16.90 4.37 -2.46
N LYS A 56 17.72 4.18 -1.42
CA LYS A 56 17.57 3.11 -0.44
C LYS A 56 17.38 3.67 0.96
N ILE A 57 16.55 3.00 1.74
CA ILE A 57 16.38 3.15 3.19
C ILE A 57 16.55 1.78 3.82
N GLU A 58 17.41 1.67 4.83
CA GLU A 58 17.52 0.47 5.64
C GLU A 58 16.50 0.57 6.77
N ALA A 59 15.32 0.01 6.57
CA ALA A 59 14.22 0.07 7.53
C ALA A 59 13.38 -1.21 7.49
N ASN A 60 12.72 -1.52 8.61
CA ASN A 60 11.71 -2.57 8.66
C ASN A 60 10.37 -2.04 8.15
N PHE A 61 9.72 -2.80 7.28
CA PHE A 61 8.45 -2.43 6.66
C PHE A 61 7.48 -3.60 6.70
N LEU A 62 6.31 -3.39 7.31
CA LEU A 62 5.25 -4.38 7.37
C LEU A 62 4.24 -4.15 6.24
N VAL A 63 3.98 -5.19 5.45
CA VAL A 63 2.83 -5.25 4.54
C VAL A 63 1.81 -6.21 5.11
N TRP A 64 0.75 -5.70 5.72
CA TRP A 64 -0.33 -6.56 6.21
C TRP A 64 -1.22 -7.01 5.05
N SER A 65 -1.58 -8.30 5.03
CA SER A 65 -2.33 -8.93 3.93
C SER A 65 -1.62 -8.87 2.58
N GLY A 66 -0.37 -9.33 2.54
CA GLY A 66 0.50 -9.30 1.35
C GLY A 66 -0.02 -10.06 0.13
N SER A 67 -0.95 -11.00 0.30
CA SER A 67 -1.57 -11.73 -0.82
C SER A 67 -2.59 -10.91 -1.62
N THR A 68 -3.03 -9.77 -1.11
CA THR A 68 -3.90 -8.84 -1.86
C THR A 68 -3.15 -8.24 -3.05
N SER A 69 -3.86 -7.74 -4.05
CA SER A 69 -3.22 -7.16 -5.24
C SER A 69 -2.38 -5.91 -4.91
N VAL A 70 -2.85 -5.07 -3.98
CA VAL A 70 -2.06 -3.94 -3.45
C VAL A 70 -0.88 -4.43 -2.62
N GLY A 71 -1.07 -5.44 -1.77
CA GLY A 71 -0.01 -6.01 -0.94
C GLY A 71 1.15 -6.58 -1.77
N GLN A 72 0.86 -7.27 -2.86
CA GLN A 72 1.87 -7.80 -3.78
C GLN A 72 2.72 -6.68 -4.42
N CYS A 73 2.11 -5.54 -4.78
CA CYS A 73 2.84 -4.37 -5.25
C CYS A 73 3.63 -3.68 -4.13
N ALA A 74 3.03 -3.53 -2.94
CA ALA A 74 3.66 -2.89 -1.79
C ALA A 74 4.93 -3.65 -1.34
N ILE A 75 4.92 -4.99 -1.34
CA ILE A 75 6.10 -5.81 -1.05
C ILE A 75 7.24 -5.46 -2.01
N GLN A 76 6.97 -5.49 -3.32
CA GLN A 76 7.98 -5.21 -4.34
C GLN A 76 8.51 -3.77 -4.24
N LEU A 77 7.63 -2.79 -4.04
CA LEU A 77 8.03 -1.38 -3.91
C LEU A 77 8.85 -1.13 -2.64
N ALA A 78 8.43 -1.66 -1.48
CA ALA A 78 9.19 -1.55 -0.25
C ALA A 78 10.57 -2.24 -0.38
N LYS A 79 10.62 -3.42 -1.00
CA LYS A 79 11.89 -4.12 -1.25
C LYS A 79 12.80 -3.34 -2.22
N SER A 80 12.21 -2.69 -3.23
CA SER A 80 12.95 -1.91 -4.22
C SER A 80 13.70 -0.71 -3.62
N ILE A 81 13.28 -0.23 -2.44
CA ILE A 81 13.97 0.82 -1.68
C ILE A 81 14.81 0.27 -0.52
N GLY A 82 15.09 -1.03 -0.46
CA GLY A 82 16.04 -1.60 0.52
C GLY A 82 15.44 -1.96 1.87
N CYS A 83 14.11 -1.85 2.05
CA CYS A 83 13.48 -2.28 3.29
C CYS A 83 13.64 -3.78 3.54
N PHE A 84 13.70 -4.16 4.82
CA PHE A 84 13.41 -5.51 5.28
C PHE A 84 11.89 -5.68 5.38
N VAL A 85 11.32 -6.50 4.50
CA VAL A 85 9.88 -6.61 4.29
C VAL A 85 9.31 -7.79 5.06
N ILE A 86 8.49 -7.48 6.06
CA ILE A 86 7.68 -8.45 6.79
C ILE A 86 6.27 -8.43 6.20
N THR A 87 5.65 -9.59 5.97
CA THR A 87 4.27 -9.63 5.48
C THR A 87 3.42 -10.68 6.17
N THR A 88 2.10 -10.53 6.09
CA THR A 88 1.14 -11.51 6.59
C THR A 88 0.28 -12.07 5.46
N ALA A 89 0.07 -13.38 5.47
CA ALA A 89 -0.76 -14.12 4.51
C ALA A 89 -1.00 -15.54 5.01
N SER A 90 -1.96 -16.26 4.40
CA SER A 90 -2.12 -17.69 4.67
C SER A 90 -0.85 -18.46 4.27
N PRO A 91 -0.47 -19.55 4.99
CA PRO A 91 0.80 -20.26 4.78
C PRO A 91 1.06 -20.68 3.33
N ALA A 92 0.01 -21.10 2.62
CA ALA A 92 0.07 -21.53 1.22
C ALA A 92 0.56 -20.44 0.25
N ARG A 93 0.62 -19.17 0.68
CA ARG A 93 1.08 -18.04 -0.14
C ARG A 93 2.49 -17.59 0.19
N HIS A 94 3.11 -18.11 1.25
CA HIS A 94 4.38 -17.59 1.76
C HIS A 94 5.52 -17.67 0.74
N ASP A 95 5.68 -18.79 0.06
CA ASP A 95 6.76 -18.96 -0.92
C ASP A 95 6.61 -18.02 -2.12
N TYR A 96 5.38 -17.81 -2.58
CA TYR A 96 5.08 -16.84 -3.63
C TYR A 96 5.43 -15.40 -3.18
N LEU A 97 5.04 -15.00 -1.97
CA LEU A 97 5.32 -13.64 -1.47
C LEU A 97 6.81 -13.41 -1.21
N LYS A 98 7.56 -14.44 -0.78
CA LYS A 98 9.02 -14.38 -0.70
C LYS A 98 9.64 -14.17 -2.07
N GLY A 99 9.12 -14.84 -3.10
CA GLY A 99 9.51 -14.61 -4.50
C GLY A 99 9.27 -13.18 -4.99
N LEU A 100 8.30 -12.47 -4.41
CA LEU A 100 8.06 -11.04 -4.68
C LEU A 100 8.98 -10.09 -3.88
N GLY A 101 9.74 -10.60 -2.92
CA GLY A 101 10.69 -9.81 -2.12
C GLY A 101 10.36 -9.68 -0.64
N ALA A 102 9.34 -10.38 -0.12
CA ALA A 102 9.14 -10.48 1.33
C ALA A 102 10.30 -11.26 1.98
N ASP A 103 10.90 -10.72 3.02
CA ASP A 103 11.96 -11.38 3.77
C ASP A 103 11.37 -12.41 4.75
N VAL A 104 10.23 -12.08 5.38
CA VAL A 104 9.53 -12.97 6.31
C VAL A 104 8.03 -12.91 6.07
N CYS A 105 7.38 -14.08 6.14
CA CYS A 105 5.93 -14.21 6.04
C CYS A 105 5.38 -14.87 7.31
N PHE A 106 4.30 -14.32 7.87
CA PHE A 106 3.57 -14.90 9.00
C PHE A 106 2.13 -15.21 8.64
N ASP A 107 1.56 -16.25 9.26
CA ASP A 107 0.12 -16.48 9.19
C ASP A 107 -0.59 -15.40 10.01
N TYR A 108 -1.51 -14.66 9.38
CA TYR A 108 -2.31 -13.64 10.06
C TYR A 108 -3.28 -14.24 11.10
N LYS A 109 -3.54 -15.56 11.03
CA LYS A 109 -4.37 -16.28 12.00
C LYS A 109 -3.58 -16.75 13.24
N ASP A 110 -2.27 -16.60 13.24
CA ASP A 110 -1.44 -16.97 14.37
C ASP A 110 -1.73 -16.03 15.56
N PRO A 111 -2.13 -16.52 16.74
CA PRO A 111 -2.39 -15.67 17.90
C PRO A 111 -1.14 -14.91 18.38
N TYR A 112 0.05 -15.33 17.97
CA TYR A 112 1.33 -14.69 18.26
C TYR A 112 1.86 -13.86 17.08
N VAL A 113 1.07 -13.59 16.05
CA VAL A 113 1.53 -12.87 14.86
C VAL A 113 2.17 -11.51 15.20
N VAL A 114 1.59 -10.75 16.13
CA VAL A 114 2.12 -9.44 16.54
C VAL A 114 3.49 -9.57 17.21
N SER A 115 3.66 -10.51 18.15
CA SER A 115 4.95 -10.68 18.84
C SER A 115 6.03 -11.20 17.89
N LYS A 116 5.66 -12.08 16.94
CA LYS A 116 6.56 -12.55 15.88
C LYS A 116 7.01 -11.42 14.94
N ILE A 117 6.10 -10.53 14.55
CA ILE A 117 6.44 -9.36 13.74
C ILE A 117 7.42 -8.44 14.49
N LYS A 118 7.14 -8.15 15.76
CA LYS A 118 8.04 -7.34 16.59
C LYS A 118 9.43 -7.94 16.69
N GLN A 119 9.49 -9.24 16.97
CA GLN A 119 10.76 -9.97 17.06
C GLN A 119 11.53 -9.94 15.72
N ALA A 120 10.85 -10.17 14.60
CA ALA A 120 11.47 -10.12 13.27
C ALA A 120 11.99 -8.71 12.93
N ALA A 121 11.33 -7.66 13.43
CA ALA A 121 11.76 -6.27 13.28
C ALA A 121 12.75 -5.81 14.37
N ASN A 122 13.20 -6.69 15.27
CA ASN A 122 14.01 -6.34 16.44
C ASN A 122 13.42 -5.17 17.26
N ASP A 123 12.09 -5.20 17.47
CA ASP A 123 11.33 -4.12 18.12
C ASP A 123 11.55 -2.73 17.51
N ASN A 124 11.93 -2.66 16.23
CA ASN A 124 12.13 -1.43 15.49
C ASN A 124 11.33 -1.43 14.17
N LEU A 125 10.01 -1.55 14.25
CA LEU A 125 9.12 -1.43 13.10
C LEU A 125 8.60 0.00 12.96
N ALA A 126 9.01 0.71 11.91
CA ALA A 126 8.68 2.11 11.68
C ALA A 126 7.59 2.33 10.61
N TYR A 127 7.38 1.37 9.71
CA TYR A 127 6.45 1.54 8.61
C TYR A 127 5.54 0.34 8.48
N ALA A 128 4.24 0.61 8.29
CA ALA A 128 3.28 -0.40 7.95
C ALA A 128 2.33 0.07 6.84
N PHE A 129 2.00 -0.85 5.93
CA PHE A 129 0.97 -0.69 4.92
C PHE A 129 -0.09 -1.75 5.16
N ASP A 130 -1.28 -1.31 5.58
CA ASP A 130 -2.43 -2.18 5.83
C ASP A 130 -3.30 -2.28 4.58
N CYS A 131 -3.15 -3.39 3.85
CA CYS A 131 -3.87 -3.66 2.60
C CYS A 131 -5.24 -4.31 2.81
N ILE A 132 -5.74 -4.45 4.05
CA ILE A 132 -7.10 -4.92 4.34
C ILE A 132 -7.93 -3.87 5.08
N SER A 133 -7.32 -3.13 6.02
CA SER A 133 -7.94 -2.04 6.76
C SER A 133 -9.22 -2.45 7.51
N GLU A 134 -9.26 -3.69 7.97
CA GLU A 134 -10.31 -4.22 8.84
C GLU A 134 -9.96 -4.02 10.30
N LYS A 135 -10.98 -3.84 11.14
CA LYS A 135 -10.81 -3.32 12.51
C LYS A 135 -9.77 -4.07 13.36
N GLU A 136 -9.82 -5.39 13.38
CA GLU A 136 -8.88 -6.18 14.18
C GLU A 136 -7.49 -6.24 13.55
N ALA A 137 -7.42 -6.35 12.22
CA ALA A 137 -6.16 -6.31 11.48
C ALA A 137 -5.40 -4.99 11.73
N THR A 138 -6.08 -3.84 11.61
CA THR A 138 -5.46 -2.54 11.82
C THR A 138 -4.97 -2.38 13.26
N ARG A 139 -5.68 -2.91 14.26
CA ARG A 139 -5.22 -2.92 15.65
C ARG A 139 -3.95 -3.76 15.84
N GLN A 140 -3.88 -4.92 15.20
CA GLN A 140 -2.68 -5.76 15.23
C GLN A 140 -1.49 -5.08 14.54
N VAL A 141 -1.74 -4.37 13.44
CA VAL A 141 -0.72 -3.54 12.77
C VAL A 141 -0.22 -2.43 13.68
N CYS A 142 -1.12 -1.66 14.30
CA CYS A 142 -0.77 -0.62 15.27
C CYS A 142 0.02 -1.20 16.45
N ALA A 143 -0.38 -2.37 16.96
CA ALA A 143 0.32 -3.04 18.04
C ALA A 143 1.73 -3.49 17.65
N ALA A 144 1.97 -3.83 16.38
CA ALA A 144 3.25 -4.27 15.86
C ALA A 144 4.23 -3.11 15.56
N LEU A 145 3.72 -1.89 15.34
CA LEU A 145 4.54 -0.68 15.17
C LEU A 145 5.17 -0.29 16.52
N THR A 146 6.50 -0.31 16.58
CA THR A 146 7.25 -0.11 17.84
C THR A 146 8.23 1.05 17.78
N ALA A 147 8.54 1.58 16.59
CA ALA A 147 9.42 2.74 16.49
C ALA A 147 8.71 4.02 16.96
N SER A 148 9.48 4.98 17.46
CA SER A 148 8.97 6.26 17.99
C SER A 148 8.30 7.15 16.93
N ASN A 149 8.72 7.04 15.66
CA ASN A 149 8.20 7.80 14.53
C ASN A 149 7.45 6.89 13.55
N SER A 150 6.63 5.99 14.08
CA SER A 150 5.92 5.00 13.29
C SER A 150 4.90 5.62 12.35
N GLN A 151 4.76 5.07 11.15
CA GLN A 151 3.80 5.50 10.14
C GLN A 151 2.96 4.31 9.67
N LEU A 152 1.66 4.54 9.52
CA LEU A 152 0.70 3.56 9.04
C LEU A 152 -0.02 4.12 7.83
N CYS A 153 -0.01 3.40 6.70
CA CYS A 153 -0.86 3.70 5.55
C CYS A 153 -1.99 2.67 5.42
N THR A 154 -3.23 3.12 5.25
CA THR A 154 -4.43 2.28 5.09
C THR A 154 -5.11 2.49 3.72
N VAL A 155 -5.71 1.42 3.18
CA VAL A 155 -6.45 1.44 1.90
C VAL A 155 -7.94 1.73 2.05
N LEU A 156 -8.51 1.57 3.25
CA LEU A 156 -9.90 1.92 3.57
C LEU A 156 -9.97 2.84 4.79
N PRO A 157 -11.08 3.58 4.98
CA PRO A 157 -11.27 4.38 6.18
C PRO A 157 -11.21 3.53 7.45
N PHE A 158 -10.42 3.99 8.43
CA PHE A 158 -10.43 3.47 9.79
C PHE A 158 -10.82 4.60 10.76
N ILE A 159 -11.27 4.24 11.97
CA ILE A 159 -11.62 5.23 12.99
C ILE A 159 -10.33 5.77 13.59
N ALA A 160 -9.94 6.99 13.21
CA ALA A 160 -8.68 7.62 13.61
C ALA A 160 -8.43 7.63 15.13
N SER A 161 -9.49 7.71 15.96
CA SER A 161 -9.36 7.67 17.42
C SER A 161 -8.90 6.32 17.99
N GLU A 162 -8.92 5.25 17.18
CA GLU A 162 -8.39 3.94 17.57
C GLU A 162 -6.91 3.76 17.19
N ILE A 163 -6.29 4.71 16.49
CA ILE A 163 -4.85 4.70 16.19
C ILE A 163 -4.09 5.38 17.35
N PRO A 164 -3.07 4.71 17.93
CA PRO A 164 -2.25 5.31 18.96
C PRO A 164 -1.63 6.66 18.53
N PRO A 165 -1.61 7.71 19.37
CA PRO A 165 -1.17 9.05 18.98
C PRO A 165 0.27 9.18 18.47
N HIS A 166 1.14 8.21 18.77
CA HIS A 166 2.53 8.18 18.32
C HIS A 166 2.68 7.63 16.89
N ILE A 167 1.62 7.07 16.31
CA ILE A 167 1.60 6.56 14.93
C ILE A 167 1.02 7.66 14.04
N LYS A 168 1.80 8.07 13.05
CA LYS A 168 1.32 8.97 11.99
C LYS A 168 0.48 8.16 10.99
N GLU A 169 -0.82 8.37 11.00
CA GLU A 169 -1.73 7.78 10.03
C GLU A 169 -1.65 8.50 8.68
N HIS A 170 -1.64 7.70 7.62
CA HIS A 170 -1.77 8.09 6.23
C HIS A 170 -2.91 7.33 5.60
N ARG A 171 -3.64 8.00 4.71
CA ARG A 171 -4.75 7.38 4.01
C ARG A 171 -4.57 7.53 2.52
N VAL A 172 -4.47 6.39 1.83
CA VAL A 172 -4.41 6.39 0.36
C VAL A 172 -5.81 6.23 -0.23
N LEU A 173 -6.11 7.03 -1.25
CA LEU A 173 -7.32 6.89 -2.05
C LEU A 173 -6.96 7.17 -3.50
N MET A 174 -6.78 6.14 -4.33
CA MET A 174 -6.30 6.28 -5.71
C MET A 174 -7.03 7.38 -6.51
N TYR A 175 -8.34 7.57 -6.31
CA TYR A 175 -9.12 8.60 -7.01
C TYR A 175 -8.60 10.02 -6.85
N THR A 176 -7.79 10.32 -5.83
CA THR A 176 -7.15 11.62 -5.65
C THR A 176 -6.11 11.92 -6.73
N MET A 177 -5.56 10.89 -7.41
CA MET A 177 -4.62 11.04 -8.53
C MET A 177 -5.20 11.84 -9.70
N PHE A 178 -6.54 11.89 -9.82
CA PHE A 178 -7.20 12.69 -10.84
C PHE A 178 -7.15 14.20 -10.53
N GLY A 179 -6.75 14.61 -9.33
CA GLY A 179 -6.60 16.01 -8.92
C GLY A 179 -7.91 16.81 -8.83
N ASN A 180 -9.05 16.12 -8.81
CA ASN A 180 -10.38 16.72 -8.79
C ASN A 180 -11.14 16.28 -7.53
N GLU A 181 -12.10 17.09 -7.08
CA GLU A 181 -13.01 16.71 -6.00
C GLU A 181 -13.93 15.55 -6.44
N ARG A 182 -14.32 14.71 -5.47
CA ARG A 182 -15.12 13.50 -5.70
C ARG A 182 -16.02 13.21 -4.52
N ASN A 183 -17.25 12.78 -4.81
CA ASN A 183 -18.13 12.15 -3.83
C ASN A 183 -18.05 10.64 -4.03
N LEU A 184 -17.52 9.91 -3.04
CA LEU A 184 -17.35 8.45 -3.09
C LEU A 184 -17.82 7.86 -1.77
N PHE A 185 -18.54 6.74 -1.82
CA PHE A 185 -18.96 6.02 -0.61
C PHE A 185 -19.71 6.90 0.41
N GLY A 186 -20.53 7.84 -0.07
CA GLY A 186 -21.27 8.78 0.79
C GLY A 186 -20.39 9.84 1.48
N GLN A 187 -19.10 9.95 1.13
CA GLN A 187 -18.17 10.95 1.66
C GLN A 187 -17.71 11.89 0.55
N HIS A 188 -17.47 13.16 0.92
CA HIS A 188 -16.91 14.18 0.05
C HIS A 188 -15.39 14.27 0.22
N TYR A 189 -14.66 14.11 -0.88
CA TYR A 189 -13.20 14.22 -0.95
C TYR A 189 -12.82 15.46 -1.73
N LYS A 190 -12.08 16.36 -1.09
CA LYS A 190 -11.51 17.54 -1.74
C LYS A 190 -10.46 17.12 -2.78
N ALA A 191 -10.26 17.96 -3.78
CA ALA A 191 -9.16 17.80 -4.72
C ALA A 191 -7.81 17.80 -3.97
N LYS A 192 -6.93 16.86 -4.34
CA LYS A 192 -5.52 16.85 -3.94
C LYS A 192 -4.65 17.00 -5.19
N PRO A 193 -4.27 18.22 -5.59
CA PRO A 193 -3.43 18.44 -6.76
C PRO A 193 -2.06 17.76 -6.65
N GLU A 194 -1.59 17.50 -5.43
CA GLU A 194 -0.23 16.99 -5.21
C GLU A 194 -0.12 15.49 -5.48
N ASP A 195 -1.18 14.73 -5.18
CA ASP A 195 -1.36 13.35 -5.60
C ASP A 195 -1.36 13.25 -7.13
N LYS A 196 -2.00 14.21 -7.83
CA LYS A 196 -1.94 14.27 -9.30
C LYS A 196 -0.53 14.56 -9.79
N LYS A 197 0.17 15.53 -9.21
CA LYS A 197 1.58 15.82 -9.55
C LYS A 197 2.49 14.62 -9.32
N PHE A 198 2.21 13.79 -8.30
CA PHE A 198 2.94 12.56 -8.05
C PHE A 198 2.60 11.48 -9.09
N ALA A 199 1.31 11.28 -9.41
CA ALA A 199 0.86 10.21 -10.29
C ALA A 199 1.30 10.34 -11.75
N VAL A 200 1.72 11.54 -12.17
CA VAL A 200 2.23 11.81 -13.52
C VAL A 200 3.76 11.73 -13.62
N LYS A 201 4.46 11.40 -12.53
CA LYS A 201 5.92 11.15 -12.53
C LYS A 201 6.20 9.70 -12.92
#